data_AF-A0A5D2J9P9-F1
#
_entry.id   AF-A0A5D2J9P9-F1
#
_cell.length_a   1.000
_cell.length_b   1.000
_cell.length_c   1.000
_cell.angle_alpha   90.00
_cell.angle_beta   90.00
_cell.angle_gamma   90.00
#
_symmetry.space_group_name_H-M   'P 1'
#
loop_
_entity.id
_entity.type
_entity.pdbx_description
1 polymer ?
#
loop_
_entity_poly.entity_id
_entity_poly.type
_entity_poly.pdbx_seq_one_letter_code
_entity_poly.pdbx_strand_id
1 'polypeptide(L)'
;MESRYNRLAVKHDAANKELQDARKEAGLNDVLTRTNFVVKRMGEIDQKAFEVACSLKFPKEDRQEMCAKLCSLWQQNVQDPKWHPFKMINIRGNLQEILDEDDEKLKELRSEYEDVVFEAVSTALMEMNEYNASGRYPVREVWNRKEERKATMKEIMEYAIKQLKNHKGKRKRMLFDAFKHV
;
A
#
# COMPACT_ATOMS: atom_id res chain seq x y z
N MET A 1 25.84 -20.10 -10.98
CA MET A 1 25.26 -19.35 -9.85
C MET A 1 23.80 -18.96 -10.13
N GLU A 2 23.48 -18.56 -11.37
CA GLU A 2 22.12 -18.23 -11.86
C GLU A 2 21.05 -19.32 -11.64
N SER A 3 21.40 -20.61 -11.80
CA SER A 3 20.45 -21.74 -11.64
C SER A 3 19.80 -21.84 -10.24
N ARG A 4 20.48 -21.39 -9.19
CA ARG A 4 19.93 -21.38 -7.82
C ARG A 4 19.08 -20.13 -7.57
N TYR A 5 19.52 -18.98 -8.08
CA TYR A 5 18.81 -17.72 -7.98
C TYR A 5 17.46 -17.76 -8.70
N ASN A 6 17.44 -18.26 -9.94
CA ASN A 6 16.22 -18.43 -10.73
C ASN A 6 15.22 -19.38 -10.03
N ARG A 7 15.73 -20.42 -9.35
CA ARG A 7 14.89 -21.36 -8.58
C ARG A 7 14.27 -20.71 -7.34
N LEU A 8 15.00 -19.82 -6.67
CA LEU A 8 14.46 -19.07 -5.53
C LEU A 8 13.40 -18.07 -5.98
N ALA A 9 13.67 -17.32 -7.05
CA ALA A 9 12.73 -16.33 -7.61
C ALA A 9 11.40 -17.00 -7.98
N VAL A 10 11.45 -18.11 -8.75
CA VAL A 10 10.24 -18.86 -9.14
C VAL A 10 9.45 -19.36 -7.93
N LYS A 11 10.13 -19.85 -6.88
CA LYS A 11 9.46 -20.29 -5.65
C LYS A 11 8.82 -19.14 -4.88
N HIS A 12 9.51 -18.00 -4.81
CA HIS A 12 9.01 -16.80 -4.17
C HIS A 12 7.77 -16.27 -4.89
N ASP A 13 7.80 -16.20 -6.22
CA ASP A 13 6.67 -15.75 -7.04
C ASP A 13 5.46 -16.69 -6.92
N ALA A 14 5.70 -18.00 -6.91
CA ALA A 14 4.64 -18.99 -6.69
C ALA A 14 4.00 -18.82 -5.30
N ALA A 15 4.80 -18.66 -4.25
CA ALA A 15 4.30 -18.44 -2.90
C ALA A 15 3.53 -17.12 -2.77
N ASN A 16 4.02 -16.05 -3.41
CA ASN A 16 3.33 -14.76 -3.44
C ASN A 16 1.99 -14.85 -4.19
N LYS A 17 1.95 -15.58 -5.30
CA LYS A 17 0.71 -15.81 -6.06
C LYS A 17 -0.30 -16.58 -5.23
N GLU A 18 0.11 -17.68 -4.60
CA GLU A 18 -0.75 -18.49 -3.73
C GLU A 18 -1.29 -17.67 -2.55
N LEU A 19 -0.46 -16.81 -1.96
CA LEU A 19 -0.87 -15.89 -0.90
C LEU A 19 -1.91 -14.86 -1.38
N GLN A 20 -1.73 -14.28 -2.57
CA GLN A 20 -2.69 -13.35 -3.17
C GLN A 20 -4.01 -14.04 -3.52
N ASP A 21 -3.94 -15.25 -4.08
CA ASP A 21 -5.11 -16.07 -4.41
C ASP A 21 -5.89 -16.44 -3.13
N ALA A 22 -5.20 -16.90 -2.08
CA ALA A 22 -5.82 -17.19 -0.79
C ALA A 22 -6.50 -15.96 -0.14
N ARG A 23 -5.89 -14.77 -0.26
CA ARG A 23 -6.49 -13.51 0.21
C ARG A 23 -7.76 -13.16 -0.56
N LYS A 24 -7.77 -13.40 -1.87
CA LYS A 24 -8.92 -13.15 -2.75
C LYS A 24 -10.05 -14.14 -2.48
N GLU A 25 -9.74 -15.43 -2.36
CA GLU A 25 -10.72 -16.50 -2.11
C GLU A 25 -11.33 -16.43 -0.70
N ALA A 26 -10.55 -16.07 0.31
CA ALA A 26 -11.05 -15.97 1.69
C ALA A 26 -12.00 -14.78 1.93
N GLY A 27 -12.31 -13.96 0.91
CA GLY A 27 -13.19 -12.80 1.04
C GLY A 27 -12.70 -11.78 2.07
N LEU A 28 -11.41 -11.81 2.43
CA LEU A 28 -10.81 -11.01 3.50
C LEU A 28 -11.05 -9.53 3.25
N ASN A 29 -10.99 -9.06 2.00
CA ASN A 29 -11.22 -7.65 1.65
C ASN A 29 -12.55 -7.10 2.20
N ASP A 30 -13.65 -7.86 2.10
CA ASP A 30 -14.96 -7.43 2.61
C ASP A 30 -15.04 -7.53 4.14
N VAL A 31 -14.38 -8.52 4.74
CA VAL A 31 -14.37 -8.73 6.20
C VAL A 31 -13.51 -7.69 6.93
N LEU A 32 -12.51 -7.08 6.27
CA LEU A 32 -11.62 -6.07 6.86
C LEU A 32 -12.28 -4.68 6.99
N THR A 33 -13.36 -4.40 6.26
CA THR A 33 -14.03 -3.08 6.19
C THR A 33 -14.59 -2.55 7.52
N ARG A 34 -14.71 -3.39 8.56
CA ARG A 34 -15.19 -3.03 9.91
C ARG A 34 -14.10 -3.00 10.99
N THR A 35 -12.83 -2.81 10.62
CA THR A 35 -11.68 -2.99 11.54
C THR A 35 -10.54 -1.99 11.42
N ASN A 36 -9.55 -2.15 12.31
CA ASN A 36 -8.22 -1.55 12.23
C ASN A 36 -7.39 -2.07 11.05
N PHE A 37 -7.83 -3.09 10.31
CA PHE A 37 -7.13 -3.55 9.12
C PHE A 37 -7.72 -2.92 7.86
N VAL A 38 -6.86 -2.50 6.96
CA VAL A 38 -7.23 -1.94 5.65
C VAL A 38 -6.41 -2.59 4.56
N VAL A 39 -6.89 -2.56 3.33
CA VAL A 39 -6.06 -2.90 2.17
C VAL A 39 -5.33 -1.64 1.74
N LYS A 40 -4.01 -1.63 1.88
CA LYS A 40 -3.13 -0.57 1.37
C LYS A 40 -2.55 -1.02 0.02
N ARG A 41 -2.41 -0.09 -0.92
CA ARG A 41 -1.66 -0.32 -2.16
C ARG A 41 -0.26 0.25 -1.99
N MET A 42 0.70 -0.62 -1.73
CA MET A 42 2.10 -0.25 -1.51
C MET A 42 2.68 0.30 -2.81
N GLY A 43 3.25 1.50 -2.77
CA GLY A 43 3.77 2.19 -3.94
C GLY A 43 2.74 3.04 -4.69
N GLU A 44 1.54 3.20 -4.12
CA GLU A 44 0.60 4.22 -4.57
C GLU A 44 0.71 5.50 -3.73
N ILE A 45 0.73 6.64 -4.42
CA ILE A 45 0.72 7.96 -3.83
C ILE A 45 -0.59 8.22 -3.07
N ASP A 46 -0.49 8.80 -1.87
CA ASP A 46 -1.66 9.31 -1.16
C ASP A 46 -2.21 10.57 -1.85
N GLN A 47 -3.31 10.39 -2.59
CA GLN A 47 -3.99 11.46 -3.32
C GLN A 47 -4.36 12.66 -2.43
N LYS A 48 -4.60 12.44 -1.12
CA LYS A 48 -4.93 13.53 -0.19
C LYS A 48 -3.82 14.56 -0.06
N ALA A 49 -2.55 14.13 -0.19
CA ALA A 49 -1.43 15.05 -0.18
C ALA A 49 -1.53 16.08 -1.31
N PHE A 50 -1.93 15.62 -2.51
CA PHE A 50 -2.16 16.48 -3.66
C PHE A 50 -3.39 17.37 -3.49
N GLU A 51 -4.47 16.86 -2.89
CA GLU A 51 -5.66 17.67 -2.58
C GLU A 51 -5.33 18.86 -1.67
N VAL A 52 -4.48 18.65 -0.66
CA VAL A 52 -4.00 19.71 0.25
C VAL A 52 -3.19 20.75 -0.52
N ALA A 53 -2.14 20.34 -1.25
CA ALA A 53 -1.27 21.27 -1.98
C ALA A 53 -2.03 22.06 -3.06
N CYS A 54 -2.91 21.39 -3.80
CA CYS A 54 -3.77 22.05 -4.77
C CYS A 54 -4.74 23.06 -4.17
N SER A 55 -5.22 22.81 -2.95
CA SER A 55 -6.22 23.68 -2.32
C SER A 55 -5.71 25.09 -2.11
N LEU A 56 -4.39 25.23 -2.00
CA LEU A 56 -3.64 26.47 -1.87
C LEU A 56 -3.29 27.09 -3.24
N LYS A 57 -3.15 26.27 -4.29
CA LYS A 57 -2.66 26.70 -5.60
C LYS A 57 -3.73 26.97 -6.67
N PHE A 58 -4.83 26.22 -6.67
CA PHE A 58 -5.80 26.25 -7.78
C PHE A 58 -7.16 26.86 -7.38
N PRO A 59 -7.83 27.57 -8.31
CA PRO A 59 -9.23 27.99 -8.18
C PRO A 59 -10.13 26.78 -7.91
N LYS A 60 -11.26 27.00 -7.23
CA LYS A 60 -12.13 25.89 -6.78
C LYS A 60 -12.70 25.09 -7.93
N GLU A 61 -12.97 25.73 -9.05
CA GLU A 61 -13.65 25.19 -10.22
C GLU A 61 -12.83 24.09 -10.90
N ASP A 62 -11.51 24.28 -11.03
CA ASP A 62 -10.62 23.35 -11.73
C ASP A 62 -9.80 22.46 -10.76
N ARG A 63 -9.87 22.74 -9.46
CA ARG A 63 -9.00 22.12 -8.44
C ARG A 63 -8.99 20.60 -8.51
N GLN A 64 -10.17 19.99 -8.49
CA GLN A 64 -10.28 18.53 -8.39
C GLN A 64 -9.64 17.84 -9.60
N GLU A 65 -9.92 18.34 -10.80
CA GLU A 65 -9.37 17.79 -12.04
C GLU A 65 -7.85 17.99 -12.10
N MET A 66 -7.36 19.19 -11.76
CA MET A 66 -5.93 19.48 -11.77
C MET A 66 -5.16 18.61 -10.75
N CYS A 67 -5.70 18.40 -9.54
CA CYS A 67 -5.07 17.51 -8.57
C CYS A 67 -5.01 16.07 -9.02
N ALA A 68 -6.10 15.56 -9.60
CA ALA A 68 -6.16 14.20 -10.09
C ALA A 68 -5.14 13.98 -11.22
N LYS A 69 -5.03 14.94 -12.14
CA LYS A 69 -4.01 14.92 -13.22
C LYS A 69 -2.60 14.95 -12.65
N LEU A 70 -2.33 15.86 -11.71
CA LEU A 70 -1.01 16.00 -11.11
C LEU A 70 -0.61 14.76 -10.30
N CYS A 71 -1.51 14.22 -9.48
CA CYS A 71 -1.28 12.98 -8.74
C CYS A 71 -1.03 11.80 -9.68
N SER A 72 -1.78 11.71 -10.79
CA SER A 72 -1.58 10.67 -11.80
C SER A 72 -0.24 10.80 -12.52
N LEU A 73 0.18 12.03 -12.84
CA LEU A 73 1.49 12.30 -13.46
C LEU A 73 2.62 11.84 -12.55
N TRP A 74 2.58 12.19 -11.27
CA TRP A 74 3.57 11.72 -10.31
C TRP A 74 3.51 10.21 -10.09
N GLN A 75 2.32 9.62 -10.11
CA GLN A 75 2.18 8.17 -10.01
C GLN A 75 2.84 7.45 -11.21
N GLN A 76 2.74 8.02 -12.41
CA GLN A 76 3.44 7.51 -13.60
C GLN A 76 4.96 7.63 -13.46
N ASN A 77 5.46 8.75 -12.93
CA ASN A 77 6.88 8.88 -12.62
C ASN A 77 7.33 7.78 -11.65
N VAL A 78 6.63 7.59 -10.52
CA VAL A 78 6.93 6.52 -9.55
C VAL A 78 6.95 5.13 -10.20
N GLN A 79 6.09 4.88 -11.19
CA GLN A 79 6.01 3.62 -11.92
C GLN A 79 7.03 3.50 -13.07
N ASP A 80 7.71 4.59 -13.45
CA ASP A 80 8.69 4.57 -14.53
C ASP A 80 10.00 3.91 -14.07
N PRO A 81 10.39 2.74 -14.63
CA PRO A 81 11.64 2.08 -14.27
C PRO A 81 12.88 2.89 -14.67
N LYS A 82 12.76 3.89 -15.55
CA LYS A 82 13.87 4.78 -15.92
C LYS A 82 14.16 5.86 -14.88
N TRP A 83 13.20 6.14 -13.99
CA TRP A 83 13.40 7.09 -12.90
C TRP A 83 13.58 6.34 -11.57
N HIS A 84 14.82 6.36 -11.08
CA HIS A 84 15.22 5.68 -9.86
C HIS A 84 16.05 6.64 -9.00
N PRO A 85 15.39 7.58 -8.28
CA PRO A 85 16.04 8.63 -7.50
C PRO A 85 16.58 8.06 -6.17
N PHE A 86 17.49 7.10 -6.26
CA PHE A 86 18.08 6.42 -5.13
C PHE A 86 19.60 6.38 -5.25
N LYS A 87 20.28 6.46 -4.11
CA LYS A 87 21.73 6.38 -4.01
C LYS A 87 22.16 5.33 -3.00
N MET A 88 23.32 4.72 -3.25
CA MET A 88 23.92 3.78 -2.32
C MET A 88 24.80 4.53 -1.32
N ILE A 89 24.54 4.33 -0.03
CA ILE A 89 25.38 4.85 1.05
C ILE A 89 25.96 3.70 1.89
N ASN A 90 27.16 3.89 2.41
CA ASN A 90 27.79 2.93 3.30
C ASN A 90 27.54 3.33 4.76
N ILE A 91 26.72 2.55 5.47
CA ILE A 91 26.49 2.70 6.90
C ILE A 91 27.20 1.56 7.62
N ARG A 92 28.35 1.86 8.24
CA ARG A 92 29.15 0.92 9.06
C ARG A 92 29.54 -0.38 8.32
N GLY A 93 29.92 -0.26 7.06
CA GLY A 93 30.28 -1.40 6.20
C GLY A 93 29.12 -2.03 5.44
N ASN A 94 27.88 -1.62 5.72
CA ASN A 94 26.68 -2.10 5.03
C ASN A 94 26.24 -1.09 3.97
N LEU A 95 26.23 -1.51 2.71
CA LEU A 95 25.72 -0.71 1.60
C LEU A 95 24.19 -0.72 1.65
N GLN A 96 23.57 0.45 1.79
CA GLN A 96 22.12 0.62 1.83
C GLN A 96 21.69 1.58 0.72
N GLU A 97 20.59 1.25 0.05
CA GLU A 97 19.95 2.13 -0.92
C GLU A 97 19.03 3.09 -0.14
N ILE A 98 19.20 4.39 -0.34
CA ILE A 98 18.35 5.43 0.25
C ILE A 98 17.83 6.35 -0.85
N LEU A 99 16.72 7.03 -0.58
CA LEU A 99 16.20 8.06 -1.48
C LEU A 99 17.23 9.18 -1.63
N ASP A 100 17.48 9.58 -2.87
CA ASP A 100 18.32 10.72 -3.17
C ASP A 100 17.47 12.00 -3.18
N GLU A 101 17.35 12.66 -2.02
CA GLU A 101 16.67 13.96 -1.91
C GLU A 101 17.26 15.05 -2.81
N ASP A 102 18.47 14.84 -3.35
CA ASP A 102 19.12 15.73 -4.28
C ASP A 102 18.68 15.55 -5.75
N ASP A 103 17.85 14.55 -6.05
CA ASP A 103 17.30 14.32 -7.38
C ASP A 103 16.55 15.56 -7.92
N GLU A 104 16.77 15.88 -9.19
CA GLU A 104 16.24 17.09 -9.82
C GLU A 104 14.71 17.14 -9.78
N LYS A 105 14.03 16.02 -10.07
CA LYS A 105 12.56 15.96 -10.05
C LYS A 105 12.03 16.05 -8.62
N LEU A 106 12.69 15.43 -7.65
CA LEU A 106 12.28 15.53 -6.25
C LEU A 106 12.46 16.95 -5.68
N LYS A 107 13.54 17.65 -6.08
CA LYS A 107 13.73 19.07 -5.73
C LYS A 107 12.66 19.96 -6.33
N GLU A 108 12.35 19.77 -7.62
CA GLU A 108 11.27 20.48 -8.30
C GLU A 108 9.93 20.23 -7.61
N LEU A 109 9.62 18.97 -7.28
CA LEU A 109 8.41 18.59 -6.57
C LEU A 109 8.26 19.31 -5.22
N ARG A 110 9.32 19.31 -4.40
CA ARG A 110 9.31 19.96 -3.07
C ARG A 110 9.17 21.48 -3.20
N SER A 111 9.85 22.09 -4.17
CA SER A 111 9.75 23.52 -4.46
C SER A 111 8.35 23.92 -4.92
N GLU A 112 7.71 23.10 -5.75
CA GLU A 112 6.40 23.41 -6.28
C GLU A 112 5.26 23.05 -5.34
N TYR A 113 5.28 21.92 -4.65
CA TYR A 113 4.09 21.39 -3.96
C TYR A 113 4.28 21.15 -2.47
N GLU A 114 5.31 21.78 -1.89
CA GLU A 114 5.67 21.73 -0.47
C GLU A 114 6.04 20.31 0.00
N ASP A 115 6.38 20.19 1.29
CA ASP A 115 6.85 18.94 1.88
C ASP A 115 5.76 17.86 1.88
N VAL A 116 4.48 18.20 2.01
CA VAL A 116 3.39 17.21 2.05
C VAL A 116 3.35 16.33 0.80
N VAL A 117 3.53 16.91 -0.38
CA VAL A 117 3.52 16.15 -1.63
C VAL A 117 4.84 15.42 -1.84
N PHE A 118 5.96 16.06 -1.49
CA PHE A 118 7.26 15.40 -1.49
C PHE A 118 7.22 14.12 -0.65
N GLU A 119 6.75 14.18 0.59
CA GLU A 119 6.69 13.02 1.50
C GLU A 119 5.78 11.90 0.96
N ALA A 120 4.65 12.26 0.33
CA ALA A 120 3.75 11.28 -0.28
C ALA A 120 4.40 10.55 -1.47
N VAL A 121 5.13 11.27 -2.33
CA VAL A 121 5.85 10.67 -3.48
C VAL A 121 7.04 9.85 -3.00
N SER A 122 7.82 10.37 -2.05
CA SER A 122 8.96 9.69 -1.43
C SER A 122 8.53 8.37 -0.77
N THR A 123 7.42 8.40 -0.02
CA THR A 123 6.83 7.19 0.57
C THR A 123 6.45 6.18 -0.51
N ALA A 124 5.77 6.61 -1.57
CA ALA A 124 5.39 5.72 -2.67
C ALA A 124 6.61 5.12 -3.40
N LEU A 125 7.68 5.89 -3.59
CA LEU A 125 8.94 5.39 -4.18
C LEU A 125 9.59 4.31 -3.31
N MET A 126 9.71 4.56 -2.00
CA MET A 126 10.28 3.58 -1.06
C MET A 126 9.46 2.30 -1.01
N GLU A 127 8.13 2.42 -0.91
CA GLU A 127 7.23 1.26 -0.93
C GLU A 127 7.29 0.52 -2.27
N MET A 128 7.44 1.22 -3.39
CA MET A 128 7.58 0.59 -4.70
C MET A 128 8.84 -0.27 -4.76
N ASN A 129 9.97 0.22 -4.26
CA ASN A 129 11.22 -0.54 -4.22
C ASN A 129 11.14 -1.72 -3.25
N GLU A 130 10.53 -1.55 -2.08
CA GLU A 130 10.41 -2.63 -1.10
C GLU A 130 9.49 -3.76 -1.58
N TYR A 131 8.35 -3.44 -2.17
CA TYR A 131 7.31 -4.42 -2.47
C TYR A 131 7.32 -4.92 -3.92
N ASN A 132 7.77 -4.13 -4.89
CA ASN A 132 7.71 -4.48 -6.30
C ASN A 132 8.72 -3.72 -7.19
N ALA A 133 10.00 -3.70 -6.79
CA ALA A 133 11.05 -2.98 -7.52
C ALA A 133 11.07 -3.29 -9.02
N SER A 134 10.94 -4.56 -9.40
CA SER A 134 11.01 -4.99 -10.80
C SER A 134 9.71 -4.72 -11.57
N GLY A 135 8.55 -4.90 -10.94
CA GLY A 135 7.26 -4.77 -11.61
C GLY A 135 6.78 -3.33 -11.71
N ARG A 136 7.20 -2.46 -10.78
CA ARG A 136 6.83 -1.03 -10.71
C ARG A 136 5.31 -0.78 -10.78
N TYR A 137 4.51 -1.66 -10.21
CA TYR A 137 3.06 -1.46 -10.02
C TYR A 137 2.68 -1.61 -8.55
N PRO A 138 1.65 -0.90 -8.05
CA PRO A 138 1.26 -0.99 -6.66
C PRO A 138 0.78 -2.39 -6.27
N VAL A 139 1.24 -2.89 -5.12
CA VAL A 139 0.87 -4.21 -4.59
C VAL A 139 -0.07 -4.07 -3.40
N ARG A 140 -1.14 -4.89 -3.37
CA ARG A 140 -2.09 -4.90 -2.27
C ARG A 140 -1.51 -5.62 -1.05
N GLU A 141 -1.56 -4.94 0.09
CA GLU A 141 -1.18 -5.50 1.38
C GLU A 141 -2.23 -5.23 2.44
N VAL A 142 -2.36 -6.19 3.37
CA VAL A 142 -3.20 -6.02 4.55
C VAL A 142 -2.41 -5.19 5.55
N TRP A 143 -2.88 -3.98 5.82
CA TRP A 143 -2.23 -3.02 6.68
C TRP A 143 -2.96 -2.92 8.02
N ASN A 144 -2.22 -3.00 9.11
CA ASN A 144 -2.74 -2.69 10.44
C ASN A 144 -2.64 -1.18 10.65
N ARG A 145 -3.76 -0.48 10.53
CA ARG A 145 -3.85 0.99 10.68
C ARG A 145 -3.46 1.44 12.08
N LYS A 146 -3.69 0.62 13.11
CA LYS A 146 -3.36 0.99 14.50
C LYS A 146 -1.86 0.92 14.75
N GLU A 147 -1.20 -0.09 14.19
CA GLU A 147 0.23 -0.35 14.41
C GLU A 147 1.11 0.24 13.29
N GLU A 148 0.50 0.90 12.29
CA GLU A 148 1.14 1.53 11.14
C GLU A 148 2.16 0.63 10.42
N ARG A 149 1.79 -0.64 10.24
CA ARG A 149 2.62 -1.63 9.55
C ARG A 149 1.79 -2.70 8.85
N LYS A 150 2.44 -3.50 8.00
CA LYS A 150 1.86 -4.73 7.45
C LYS A 150 1.33 -5.60 8.60
N ALA A 151 0.09 -6.05 8.45
CA ALA A 151 -0.54 -6.95 9.39
C ALA A 151 0.16 -8.32 9.32
N THR A 152 0.44 -8.89 10.49
CA THR A 152 0.99 -10.24 10.59
C THR A 152 -0.10 -11.27 10.29
N MET A 153 0.31 -12.46 9.84
CA MET A 153 -0.62 -13.58 9.63
C MET A 153 -1.36 -13.96 10.92
N LYS A 154 -0.70 -13.86 12.08
CA LYS A 154 -1.32 -14.10 13.38
C LYS A 154 -2.47 -13.13 13.63
N GLU A 155 -2.24 -11.83 13.46
CA GLU A 155 -3.26 -10.78 13.62
C GLU A 155 -4.46 -11.03 12.69
N ILE A 156 -4.19 -11.38 11.43
CA ILE A 156 -5.23 -11.69 10.43
C ILE A 156 -6.03 -12.94 10.84
N MET A 157 -5.36 -14.01 11.28
CA MET A 157 -6.02 -15.26 11.71
C MET A 157 -6.86 -15.08 12.97
N GLU A 158 -6.32 -14.42 13.99
CA GLU A 158 -7.05 -14.11 15.24
C GLU A 158 -8.32 -13.32 14.94
N TYR A 159 -8.20 -12.37 14.02
CA TYR A 159 -9.34 -11.60 13.55
C TYR A 159 -10.38 -12.45 12.82
N ALA A 160 -9.97 -13.29 11.86
CA ALA A 160 -10.86 -14.17 11.12
C ALA A 160 -11.63 -15.13 12.07
N ILE A 161 -10.93 -15.72 13.05
CA ILE A 161 -11.54 -16.59 14.07
C ILE A 161 -12.58 -15.83 14.89
N LYS A 162 -12.28 -14.59 15.32
CA LYS A 162 -13.21 -13.75 16.06
C LYS A 162 -14.47 -13.45 15.25
N GLN A 163 -14.34 -13.14 13.98
CA GLN A 163 -15.51 -12.89 13.11
C GLN A 163 -16.37 -14.14 12.91
N LEU A 164 -15.76 -15.30 12.69
CA LEU A 164 -16.49 -16.57 12.58
C LEU A 164 -17.29 -16.88 13.85
N LYS A 165 -16.71 -16.65 15.04
CA LYS A 165 -17.41 -16.82 16.33
C LYS A 165 -18.59 -15.86 16.46
N ASN A 166 -18.41 -14.60 16.09
CA ASN A 166 -19.47 -13.59 16.13
C ASN A 166 -20.63 -13.93 15.18
N HIS A 167 -20.32 -14.39 13.97
CA HIS A 167 -21.33 -14.82 13.00
C HIS A 167 -22.13 -16.04 13.49
N LYS A 168 -21.45 -17.05 14.07
CA LYS A 168 -22.13 -18.20 14.69
C LYS A 168 -23.06 -17.78 15.83
N GLY A 169 -22.61 -16.85 16.68
CA GLY A 169 -23.41 -16.31 17.79
C GLY A 169 -24.63 -15.51 17.34
N LYS A 170 -24.53 -14.73 16.25
CA LYS A 170 -25.66 -14.02 15.64
C LYS A 170 -26.69 -14.97 15.03
N ARG A 171 -26.25 -16.00 14.29
CA ARG A 171 -27.14 -17.00 13.69
C ARG A 171 -27.92 -17.79 14.75
N LYS A 172 -27.27 -18.17 15.87
CA LYS A 172 -27.94 -18.81 17.00
C LYS A 172 -28.99 -17.91 17.66
N ARG A 173 -28.69 -16.62 17.85
CA ARG A 173 -29.65 -15.64 18.39
C ARG A 173 -30.85 -15.44 17.46
N MET A 174 -30.61 -15.22 16.16
CA MET A 174 -31.70 -15.07 15.19
C MET A 174 -32.61 -16.30 15.12
N LEU A 175 -32.03 -17.51 15.17
CA LEU A 175 -32.83 -18.74 15.24
C LEU A 175 -33.63 -18.79 16.54
N PHE A 176 -33.00 -18.51 17.69
CA PHE A 176 -33.69 -18.50 18.98
C PHE A 176 -34.82 -17.46 19.06
N ASP A 177 -34.63 -16.26 18.50
CA ASP A 177 -35.65 -15.21 18.45
C ASP A 177 -36.79 -15.56 17.48
N ALA A 178 -36.49 -16.26 16.37
CA ALA A 178 -37.51 -16.77 15.46
C ALA A 178 -38.39 -17.87 16.07
N PHE A 179 -37.87 -18.67 17.00
CA PHE A 179 -38.62 -19.71 17.73
C PHE A 179 -39.32 -19.21 18.99
N LYS A 180 -39.10 -17.96 19.42
CA LYS A 180 -39.78 -17.36 20.59
C LYS A 180 -41.18 -16.81 20.31
N HIS A 181 -41.55 -16.71 19.04
CA HIS A 181 -42.83 -16.15 18.59
C HIS A 181 -43.72 -17.16 17.87
N VAL A 182 -43.43 -18.45 18.01
CA VAL A 182 -44.26 -19.60 17.60
C VAL A 182 -44.72 -20.31 18.86
#